data_AF-A0A9E3B005-F1
#
_entry.id   AF-A0A9E3B005-F1
#
_cell.length_a   1.000
_cell.length_b   1.000
_cell.length_c   1.000
_cell.angle_alpha   90.00
_cell.angle_beta   90.00
_cell.angle_gamma   90.00
#
_symmetry.space_group_name_H-M   'P 1'
#
loop_
_entity.id
_entity.type
_entity.pdbx_description
1 polymer ?
#
loop_
_entity_poly.entity_id
_entity_poly.type
_entity_poly.pdbx_seq_one_letter_code
_entity_poly.pdbx_strand_id
1 'polypeptide(L)' 'LYIAAIVLGVIALIVGILYLSGSVLGHHPARGYAGLGAGVILLIIGIVGMVVRPGSRE' A
#
# COMPACT_ATOMS: atom_id res chain seq x y z
N LEU A 1 11.57 3.75 8.39
CA LEU A 1 10.44 2.80 8.54
C LEU A 1 9.16 3.33 7.91
N TYR A 2 8.68 4.53 8.25
CA TYR A 2 7.42 5.07 7.70
C TYR A 2 7.43 5.24 6.18
N ILE A 3 8.52 5.77 5.60
CA ILE A 3 8.68 5.87 4.14
C ILE A 3 8.65 4.48 3.48
N ALA A 4 9.27 3.47 4.09
CA ALA A 4 9.25 2.10 3.57
C ALA A 4 7.84 1.50 3.59
N ALA A 5 7.05 1.75 4.65
CA ALA A 5 5.65 1.36 4.71
C ALA A 5 4.80 2.05 3.63
N ILE A 6 5.06 3.32 3.35
CA ILE A 6 4.37 4.05 2.27
C ILE A 6 4.72 3.45 0.91
N VAL A 7 6.01 3.24 0.66
CA VAL A 7 6.49 2.65 -0.61
C VAL A 7 5.91 1.26 -0.82
N LEU A 8 5.93 0.39 0.20
CA LEU A 8 5.31 -0.93 0.13
C LEU A 8 3.79 -0.86 -0.05
N GLY A 9 3.12 0.11 0.58
CA GLY A 9 1.69 0.37 0.40
C GLY A 9 1.35 0.75 -1.04
N VAL A 10 2.12 1.64 -1.65
CA VAL A 10 1.95 2.04 -3.05
C VAL A 10 2.19 0.85 -4.00
N ILE A 11 3.23 0.06 -3.77
CA ILE A 11 3.50 -1.14 -4.58
C ILE A 11 2.33 -2.13 -4.48
N ALA A 12 1.83 -2.39 -3.27
CA ALA A 12 0.70 -3.29 -3.05
C ALA A 12 -0.58 -2.78 -3.75
N LEU A 13 -0.84 -1.47 -3.74
CA LEU A 13 -1.95 -0.87 -4.50
C LEU A 13 -1.79 -1.08 -6.02
N ILE A 14 -0.61 -0.81 -6.56
CA ILE A 14 -0.33 -0.99 -7.99
C ILE A 14 -0.55 -2.44 -8.39
N VAL A 15 -0.01 -3.40 -7.63
CA VAL A 15 -0.18 -4.83 -7.89
C VAL A 15 -1.66 -5.24 -7.77
N GLY A 16 -2.39 -4.72 -6.77
CA GLY A 16 -3.82 -4.96 -6.61
C GLY A 16 -4.63 -4.50 -7.83
N ILE A 17 -4.34 -3.30 -8.33
CA ILE A 17 -4.95 -2.76 -9.56
C ILE A 17 -4.59 -3.64 -10.76
N LEU A 18 -3.33 -4.05 -10.93
CA LEU A 18 -2.92 -4.89 -12.07
C LEU A 18 -3.63 -6.26 -12.09
N TYR A 19 -3.92 -6.85 -10.92
CA TYR A 19 -4.73 -8.07 -10.80
C TYR A 19 -6.22 -7.85 -11.11
N LEU A 20 -6.78 -6.70 -10.72
CA LEU A 20 -8.17 -6.34 -10.99
C LEU A 20 -8.38 -5.99 -12.47
N SER A 21 -7.48 -5.21 -13.04
CA SER A 21 -7.50 -4.83 -14.45
C SER A 21 -7.27 -6.01 -15.38
N GLY A 22 -6.70 -7.13 -14.88
CA GLY A 22 -6.39 -8.32 -15.67
C GLY A 22 -5.35 -8.10 -16.77
N SER A 23 -4.66 -6.95 -16.77
CA SER A 23 -3.84 -6.49 -17.89
C SER A 23 -2.50 -7.22 -17.99
N VAL A 24 -1.87 -7.52 -16.84
CA VAL A 24 -0.51 -8.12 -16.79
C VAL A 24 -0.48 -9.42 -15.97
N LEU A 25 -1.30 -9.52 -14.92
CA LEU A 25 -1.21 -10.60 -13.92
C LEU A 25 -2.35 -11.63 -14.00
N GLY A 26 -3.20 -11.51 -15.04
CA GLY A 26 -4.46 -12.27 -15.14
C GLY A 26 -5.55 -11.72 -14.22
N HIS A 27 -6.82 -11.91 -14.60
CA HIS A 27 -7.95 -11.40 -13.83
C HIS A 27 -8.21 -12.27 -12.60
N HIS A 28 -7.74 -11.83 -11.44
CA HIS A 28 -7.90 -12.50 -10.15
C HIS A 28 -8.50 -11.54 -9.11
N PRO A 29 -9.83 -11.37 -9.09
CA PRO A 29 -10.48 -10.32 -8.30
C PRO A 29 -10.18 -10.44 -6.80
N ALA A 30 -10.17 -11.65 -6.25
CA ALA A 30 -9.87 -11.89 -4.84
C ALA A 30 -8.46 -11.39 -4.43
N ARG A 31 -7.45 -11.62 -5.28
CA ARG A 31 -6.07 -11.17 -5.03
C ARG A 31 -5.93 -9.67 -5.24
N GLY A 32 -6.65 -9.11 -6.22
CA GLY A 32 -6.68 -7.68 -6.46
C GLY A 32 -7.26 -6.90 -5.28
N TYR A 33 -8.41 -7.33 -4.75
CA TYR A 33 -9.01 -6.70 -3.57
C TYR A 33 -8.15 -6.88 -2.30
N ALA A 34 -7.50 -8.04 -2.14
CA ALA A 34 -6.56 -8.24 -1.04
C ALA A 34 -5.35 -7.29 -1.12
N GLY A 35 -4.77 -7.12 -2.32
CA GLY A 35 -3.69 -6.17 -2.56
C GLY A 35 -4.11 -4.72 -2.32
N LEU A 36 -5.32 -4.33 -2.77
CA LEU A 36 -5.88 -3.03 -2.49
C LEU A 36 -6.06 -2.79 -0.98
N GLY A 37 -6.69 -3.73 -0.27
CA GLY A 37 -6.91 -3.63 1.17
C GLY A 37 -5.60 -3.52 1.96
N ALA A 38 -4.63 -4.39 1.67
CA ALA A 38 -3.33 -4.36 2.31
C ALA A 38 -2.56 -3.06 2.01
N GLY A 39 -2.60 -2.58 0.76
CA GLY A 39 -1.97 -1.34 0.35
C GLY A 39 -2.54 -0.12 1.07
N VAL A 40 -3.87 -0.01 1.16
CA VAL A 40 -4.55 1.06 1.92
C VAL A 40 -4.15 1.04 3.39
N ILE A 41 -4.14 -0.14 4.03
CA ILE A 41 -3.75 -0.27 5.45
C ILE A 41 -2.30 0.20 5.66
N LEU A 42 -1.36 -0.23 4.81
CA LEU A 42 0.03 0.20 4.91
C LEU A 42 0.20 1.72 4.73
N LEU A 43 -0.56 2.32 3.81
CA LEU A 43 -0.55 3.77 3.62
C LEU A 43 -1.08 4.50 4.86
N ILE A 44 -2.19 4.03 5.44
CA ILE A 44 -2.75 4.62 6.66
C ILE A 44 -1.72 4.54 7.78
N ILE A 45 -1.12 3.37 8.03
CA ILE A 45 -0.09 3.20 9.07
C ILE A 45 1.12 4.10 8.80
N GLY A 46 1.58 4.17 7.55
CA GLY A 46 2.72 5.01 7.16
C GLY A 46 2.46 6.50 7.37
N ILE A 47 1.30 6.99 6.93
CA ILE A 47 0.89 8.39 7.08
C ILE A 47 0.68 8.73 8.55
N VAL A 48 -0.10 7.93 9.28
CA VAL A 48 -0.34 8.13 10.71
C VAL A 48 0.98 8.11 11.48
N GLY A 49 1.89 7.18 11.17
CA GLY A 49 3.20 7.10 11.79
C GLY A 49 4.07 8.35 11.55
N MET A 50 4.01 8.95 10.36
CA MET A 50 4.68 10.24 10.09
C MET A 50 4.05 11.40 10.84
N VAL A 51 2.72 11.44 10.93
CA VAL A 51 1.96 12.53 11.58
C VAL A 51 2.10 12.48 13.10
N VAL A 52 2.08 11.29 13.70
CA VAL A 52 2.19 11.08 15.15
C VAL A 52 3.63 11.23 15.65
N ARG A 53 4.63 10.98 14.79
CA ARG A 53 6.04 11.27 15.08
C ARG A 53 6.61 12.30 14.10
N PRO A 54 6.16 13.58 14.18
CA PRO A 54 6.70 14.64 13.36
C PRO A 54 8.08 15.05 13.93
N GLY A 55 9.11 14.24 13.64
CA GLY A 55 10.50 14.53 13.97
C GLY A 55 10.85 14.52 15.45
N SER A 56 11.54 13.48 15.91
CA SER A 56 12.60 13.70 16.90
C SER A 56 13.74 14.43 16.17
N ARG A 57 13.61 15.76 16.10
CA ARG A 57 14.74 16.65 15.81
C ARG A 57 15.51 16.76 17.11
N GLU A 58 16.46 15.85 17.30
CA GLU A 58 17.56 16.00 18.26
C GLU A 58 18.84 16.13 17.44
#